data_AF-A0AAN9ZIM8-F1
#
_entry.id   AF-A0AAN9ZIM8-F1
#
_cell.length_a   1.000
_cell.length_b   1.000
_cell.length_c   1.000
_cell.angle_alpha   90.00
_cell.angle_beta   90.00
_cell.angle_gamma   90.00
#
_symmetry.space_group_name_H-M   'P 1'
#
loop_
_entity.id
_entity.type
_entity.pdbx_description
1 polymer ?
#
loop_
_entity_poly.entity_id
_entity_poly.type
_entity_poly.pdbx_seq_one_letter_code
_entity_poly.pdbx_strand_id
1 'polypeptide(L)'
;MGPLSIVSLTFMSCIVLLIAEQPFNHCTCRGRVLNCRRRYFYRYRIGNKEDATASPQEGATPNGSVPRLDVQTICPGATDVQLSNLNLRAFPGGLDQENITKIDLSGNLITALPDAGMLGPDVKRLDLSANAIEGPGAEAEAEAQLRPLGALEELLLGWNRLRHLSFLPAPCRLRRLQLTVNFIDRLDGGWLRRCALLESLTLLANNVSALPAGAFAGLGHLRQLTLSMNPVQELSDRAFDGLSQLESLRMKNTRLATLPNNAFASLRHLDLLELSDNPFASLPPHAFRGLVNLRSLDLNNALHNVTLNENLFSELRNLRKLFLGRNSLTFLPNNIFHQQNLLEELHLQSNLISHVSENTFTSLRNLKVLRLDRNHFAEMPGSIICNLPLLQELQMPYNRLTTLPDLAGCQSLRTANFFNNSVAAPSEALVRAALARGPRDVGLEGNPVRASSLRWVLRAGGVEAFALDCACGGVRSRSSGAEVRFCVVAPCGPPSPFVSWMEAVAAAN
;
A
#
# COMPACT_ATOMS: atom_id res chain seq x y z
N MET A 1 -34.97 -27.48 17.88
CA MET A 1 -36.01 -28.52 17.71
C MET A 1 -36.64 -28.31 16.34
N GLY A 2 -36.58 -29.29 15.42
CA GLY A 2 -37.57 -29.31 14.31
C GLY A 2 -38.98 -29.58 14.86
N PRO A 3 -40.06 -29.68 14.06
CA PRO A 3 -40.15 -29.93 12.60
C PRO A 3 -41.29 -29.16 11.87
N LEU A 4 -41.55 -29.44 10.58
CA LEU A 4 -42.87 -29.84 10.02
C LEU A 4 -42.90 -29.89 8.46
N SER A 5 -42.83 -31.13 7.95
CA SER A 5 -43.76 -31.84 7.03
C SER A 5 -44.56 -31.04 5.99
N ILE A 6 -44.33 -31.20 4.67
CA ILE A 6 -44.93 -32.21 3.71
C ILE A 6 -46.46 -32.03 3.55
N VAL A 7 -47.02 -31.81 2.35
CA VAL A 7 -47.64 -32.84 1.46
C VAL A 7 -47.73 -32.37 -0.02
N SER A 8 -47.59 -33.37 -0.89
CA SER A 8 -47.50 -33.46 -2.35
C SER A 8 -48.81 -33.28 -3.14
N LEU A 9 -48.71 -32.85 -4.42
CA LEU A 9 -49.40 -33.46 -5.57
C LEU A 9 -48.74 -33.04 -6.91
N THR A 10 -48.66 -34.00 -7.82
CA THR A 10 -47.72 -34.17 -8.94
C THR A 10 -48.16 -33.56 -10.28
N PHE A 11 -47.23 -32.91 -11.00
CA PHE A 11 -47.11 -32.95 -12.47
C PHE A 11 -45.63 -32.81 -12.89
N MET A 12 -45.24 -33.61 -13.88
CA MET A 12 -43.89 -33.87 -14.44
C MET A 12 -42.93 -32.67 -14.47
N SER A 13 -41.80 -32.79 -13.77
CA SER A 13 -40.59 -31.99 -14.00
C SER A 13 -39.38 -32.90 -13.82
N CYS A 14 -38.60 -33.13 -14.89
CA CYS A 14 -37.35 -33.85 -14.80
C CYS A 14 -36.42 -33.16 -13.80
N ILE A 15 -36.08 -33.84 -12.69
CA ILE A 15 -35.08 -33.36 -11.75
C ILE A 15 -33.71 -33.63 -12.37
N VAL A 16 -33.05 -32.57 -12.86
CA VAL A 16 -31.63 -32.64 -13.23
C VAL A 16 -30.81 -32.59 -11.94
N LEU A 17 -30.25 -33.73 -11.54
CA LEU A 17 -29.32 -33.79 -10.41
C LEU A 17 -27.92 -33.44 -10.93
N LEU A 18 -27.36 -32.33 -10.45
CA LEU A 18 -25.96 -31.95 -10.65
C LEU A 18 -25.11 -32.69 -9.61
N ILE A 19 -24.38 -33.73 -10.04
CA ILE A 19 -23.43 -34.43 -9.17
C ILE A 19 -22.05 -33.81 -9.41
N ALA A 20 -21.47 -33.19 -8.38
CA ALA A 20 -20.09 -32.71 -8.41
C ALA A 20 -19.15 -33.93 -8.29
N GLU A 21 -18.33 -34.18 -9.31
CA GLU A 21 -17.24 -35.16 -9.21
C GLU A 21 -16.05 -34.54 -8.46
N GLN A 22 -15.21 -35.40 -7.86
CA GLN A 22 -13.99 -34.96 -7.17
C GLN A 22 -13.08 -34.20 -8.16
N PRO A 23 -12.49 -33.06 -7.74
CA PRO A 23 -11.62 -32.29 -8.61
C PRO A 23 -10.35 -33.07 -8.95
N PHE A 24 -9.90 -32.97 -10.20
CA PHE A 24 -8.67 -33.56 -10.69
C PHE A 24 -7.74 -32.47 -11.24
N ASN A 25 -6.45 -32.78 -11.31
CA ASN A 25 -5.46 -31.87 -11.85
C ASN A 25 -5.18 -32.25 -13.32
N HIS A 26 -5.24 -31.25 -14.20
CA HIS A 26 -4.99 -31.42 -15.63
C HIS A 26 -3.79 -30.59 -16.07
N CYS A 27 -2.82 -31.22 -16.70
CA CYS A 27 -1.57 -30.61 -17.13
C CYS A 27 -1.50 -30.50 -18.65
N THR A 28 -0.99 -29.38 -19.15
CA THR A 28 -0.78 -29.12 -20.57
C THR A 28 0.59 -28.53 -20.80
N CYS A 29 1.21 -28.86 -21.94
CA CYS A 29 2.49 -28.28 -22.35
C CYS A 29 2.30 -27.38 -23.54
N ARG A 30 2.82 -26.16 -23.43
CA ARG A 30 2.82 -25.16 -24.49
C ARG A 30 4.24 -24.62 -24.64
N GLY A 31 4.92 -25.04 -25.69
CA GLY A 31 6.35 -24.77 -25.84
C GLY A 31 7.15 -25.38 -24.68
N ARG A 32 8.00 -24.57 -24.03
CA ARG A 32 8.83 -24.99 -22.88
C ARG A 32 8.15 -24.78 -21.52
N VAL A 33 6.84 -24.55 -21.49
CA VAL A 33 6.09 -24.30 -20.25
C VAL A 33 5.12 -25.44 -19.97
N LEU A 34 5.26 -26.06 -18.79
CA LEU A 34 4.28 -26.98 -18.22
C LEU A 34 3.28 -26.17 -17.38
N ASN A 35 1.99 -26.25 -17.70
CA ASN A 35 0.93 -25.60 -16.94
C ASN A 35 -0.11 -26.60 -16.48
N CYS A 36 -0.24 -26.76 -15.16
CA CYS A 36 -1.23 -27.61 -14.54
C CYS A 36 -2.32 -26.75 -13.89
N ARG A 37 -3.58 -27.18 -14.05
CA ARG A 37 -4.74 -26.53 -13.44
C ARG A 37 -5.67 -27.56 -12.84
N ARG A 38 -6.27 -27.21 -11.71
CA ARG A 38 -7.34 -27.97 -11.11
C ARG A 38 -8.63 -27.78 -11.90
N ARG A 39 -9.30 -28.86 -12.25
CA ARG A 39 -10.59 -28.85 -12.96
C ARG A 39 -11.65 -29.56 -12.12
N TYR A 40 -12.87 -29.03 -12.23
CA TYR A 40 -14.08 -29.61 -11.68
C TYR A 40 -14.91 -30.12 -12.85
N PHE A 41 -15.29 -31.40 -12.82
CA PHE A 41 -16.32 -31.90 -13.73
C PHE A 41 -17.66 -31.91 -13.01
N TYR A 42 -18.69 -31.49 -13.73
CA TYR A 42 -20.07 -31.63 -13.32
C TYR A 42 -20.72 -32.60 -14.29
N ARG A 43 -21.27 -33.71 -13.78
CA ARG A 43 -22.01 -34.68 -14.60
C ARG A 43 -23.50 -34.40 -14.46
N TYR A 44 -24.17 -34.24 -15.60
CA TYR A 44 -25.63 -34.18 -15.64
C TYR A 44 -26.19 -35.60 -15.71
N ARG A 45 -27.02 -35.99 -14.74
CA ARG A 45 -27.79 -37.23 -14.82
C ARG A 45 -29.26 -36.86 -15.12
N ILE A 46 -29.77 -37.31 -16.27
CA ILE A 46 -31.20 -37.27 -16.59
C ILE A 46 -31.75 -38.65 -16.21
N GLY A 47 -32.61 -38.72 -15.20
CA GLY A 47 -33.24 -39.97 -14.77
C GLY A 47 -34.75 -39.93 -14.97
N ASN A 48 -35.28 -40.88 -15.73
CA ASN A 48 -36.65 -41.38 -15.56
C ASN A 48 -36.55 -42.77 -14.93
N LYS A 49 -37.20 -42.92 -13.77
CA LYS A 49 -37.55 -44.11 -12.96
C LYS A 49 -36.75 -45.42 -13.09
N GLU A 50 -36.32 -45.87 -11.90
CA GLU A 50 -36.40 -47.25 -11.38
C GLU A 50 -36.18 -48.40 -12.38
N ASP A 51 -34.95 -48.89 -12.43
CA ASP A 51 -34.70 -50.33 -12.43
C ASP A 51 -33.46 -50.61 -11.58
N ALA A 52 -33.69 -51.41 -10.54
CA ALA A 52 -32.63 -52.04 -9.76
C ALA A 52 -31.97 -53.14 -10.61
N THR A 53 -30.74 -53.49 -10.22
CA THR A 53 -29.90 -54.61 -10.73
C THR A 53 -28.89 -54.25 -11.83
N ALA A 54 -27.83 -53.54 -11.44
CA ALA A 54 -26.48 -53.81 -11.90
C ALA A 54 -25.49 -53.27 -10.87
N SER A 55 -25.02 -54.12 -9.96
CA SER A 55 -23.83 -53.84 -9.15
C SER A 55 -22.59 -53.93 -10.03
N PRO A 56 -21.71 -52.92 -10.08
CA PRO A 56 -20.30 -53.16 -10.27
C PRO A 56 -19.64 -53.26 -8.90
N GLN A 57 -19.07 -54.44 -8.72
CA GLN A 57 -18.18 -54.93 -7.69
C GLN A 57 -17.35 -53.91 -6.91
N GLU A 58 -17.25 -54.22 -5.61
CA GLU A 58 -16.19 -53.84 -4.70
C GLU A 58 -14.81 -53.87 -5.34
N GLY A 59 -14.06 -52.78 -5.18
CA GLY A 59 -12.69 -52.70 -5.70
C GLY A 59 -12.02 -51.33 -5.60
N ALA A 60 -12.33 -50.49 -4.61
CA ALA A 60 -11.47 -49.38 -4.21
C ALA A 60 -11.82 -48.97 -2.77
N THR A 61 -10.90 -49.26 -1.86
CA THR A 61 -10.96 -48.90 -0.43
C THR A 61 -11.29 -47.41 -0.21
N PRO A 62 -12.15 -47.05 0.75
CA PRO A 62 -12.29 -45.67 1.22
C PRO A 62 -11.13 -45.35 2.19
N ASN A 63 -9.91 -45.30 1.67
CA ASN A 63 -8.71 -44.91 2.43
C ASN A 63 -7.97 -43.78 1.70
N GLY A 64 -8.07 -42.56 2.24
CA GLY A 64 -6.91 -41.71 2.52
C GLY A 64 -5.93 -41.33 1.40
N SER A 65 -6.28 -41.36 0.11
CA SER A 65 -5.37 -40.91 -0.96
C SER A 65 -5.95 -39.73 -1.74
N VAL A 66 -5.42 -38.55 -1.42
CA VAL A 66 -5.50 -37.33 -2.26
C VAL A 66 -5.01 -37.70 -3.67
N PRO A 67 -5.60 -37.17 -4.76
CA PRO A 67 -5.12 -37.46 -6.11
C PRO A 67 -3.62 -37.13 -6.19
N ARG A 68 -2.78 -38.18 -6.24
CA ARG A 68 -1.36 -38.03 -6.55
C ARG A 68 -1.31 -37.41 -7.95
N LEU A 69 -0.70 -36.24 -8.06
CA LEU A 69 -0.27 -35.73 -9.35
C LEU A 69 0.84 -36.69 -9.80
N ASP A 70 0.48 -37.74 -10.54
CA ASP A 70 1.45 -38.66 -11.11
C ASP A 70 2.06 -37.94 -12.33
N VAL A 71 3.02 -37.05 -12.07
CA VAL A 71 3.76 -36.29 -13.09
C VAL A 71 4.73 -37.25 -13.78
N GLN A 72 4.23 -38.32 -14.39
CA GLN A 72 5.10 -39.35 -14.97
C GLN A 72 5.90 -38.88 -16.19
N THR A 73 5.74 -37.63 -16.62
CA THR A 73 6.85 -36.92 -17.30
C THR A 73 6.53 -35.44 -17.34
N ILE A 74 7.30 -34.62 -16.61
CA ILE A 74 7.43 -33.21 -16.99
C ILE A 74 7.86 -33.20 -18.46
N CYS A 75 7.18 -32.38 -19.26
CA CYS A 75 7.38 -32.40 -20.71
C CYS A 75 8.86 -32.26 -21.08
N PRO A 76 9.36 -33.08 -22.02
CA PRO A 76 10.75 -33.01 -22.46
C PRO A 76 11.12 -31.59 -22.87
N GLY A 77 12.14 -31.01 -22.21
CA GLY A 77 12.63 -29.66 -22.51
C GLY A 77 11.83 -28.52 -21.88
N ALA A 78 10.96 -28.79 -20.90
CA ALA A 78 10.32 -27.74 -20.12
C ALA A 78 11.36 -26.94 -19.31
N THR A 79 11.27 -25.62 -19.37
CA THR A 79 12.12 -24.68 -18.61
C THR A 79 11.36 -24.02 -17.46
N ASP A 80 10.04 -23.93 -17.60
CA ASP A 80 9.14 -23.26 -16.65
C ASP A 80 8.02 -24.21 -16.27
N VAL A 81 7.90 -24.52 -14.98
CA VAL A 81 6.96 -25.50 -14.44
C VAL A 81 5.98 -24.79 -13.51
N GLN A 82 4.69 -24.79 -13.88
CA GLN A 82 3.62 -24.08 -13.19
C GLN A 82 2.66 -25.08 -12.53
N LEU A 83 2.82 -25.26 -11.23
CA LEU A 83 2.13 -26.24 -10.39
C LEU A 83 1.38 -25.58 -9.21
N SER A 84 1.06 -24.30 -9.34
CA SER A 84 0.35 -23.53 -8.31
C SER A 84 -1.11 -23.98 -8.12
N ASN A 85 -1.65 -23.88 -6.91
CA ASN A 85 -3.08 -24.06 -6.61
C ASN A 85 -3.66 -25.44 -6.97
N LEU A 86 -2.89 -26.51 -6.74
CA LEU A 86 -3.25 -27.88 -7.12
C LEU A 86 -3.58 -28.79 -5.93
N ASN A 87 -3.60 -28.25 -4.71
CA ASN A 87 -3.74 -28.99 -3.45
C ASN A 87 -2.65 -30.06 -3.24
N LEU A 88 -1.44 -29.85 -3.76
CA LEU A 88 -0.31 -30.76 -3.56
C LEU A 88 0.10 -30.76 -2.08
N ARG A 89 0.30 -31.95 -1.49
CA ARG A 89 0.78 -32.10 -0.10
C ARG A 89 2.27 -32.43 0.00
N ALA A 90 2.86 -32.81 -1.12
CA ALA A 90 4.27 -33.15 -1.25
C ALA A 90 4.79 -32.64 -2.61
N PHE A 91 6.11 -32.55 -2.74
CA PHE A 91 6.74 -32.21 -4.00
C PHE A 91 6.49 -33.32 -5.04
N PRO A 92 6.06 -32.97 -6.26
CA PRO A 92 5.94 -33.94 -7.34
C PRO A 92 7.33 -34.35 -7.85
N GLY A 93 7.45 -35.60 -8.32
CA GLY A 93 8.68 -36.08 -8.95
C GLY A 93 8.92 -35.47 -10.34
N GLY A 94 10.15 -35.63 -10.85
CA GLY A 94 10.55 -35.19 -12.19
C GLY A 94 10.95 -33.71 -12.30
N LEU A 95 11.02 -32.98 -11.19
CA LEU A 95 11.47 -31.58 -11.11
C LEU A 95 13.01 -31.44 -11.11
N ASP A 96 13.74 -32.56 -11.11
CA ASP A 96 15.19 -32.71 -11.10
C ASP A 96 15.84 -32.53 -12.49
N GLN A 97 15.06 -32.27 -13.54
CA GLN A 97 15.57 -32.11 -14.90
C GLN A 97 16.44 -30.84 -15.05
N GLU A 98 17.59 -30.98 -15.71
CA GLU A 98 18.57 -29.89 -15.93
C GLU A 98 17.99 -28.68 -16.68
N ASN A 99 17.02 -28.89 -17.57
CA ASN A 99 16.44 -27.79 -18.34
C ASN A 99 15.53 -26.86 -17.51
N ILE A 100 15.08 -27.28 -16.32
CA ILE A 100 14.12 -26.53 -15.52
C ILE A 100 14.83 -25.38 -14.81
N THR A 101 14.40 -24.16 -15.10
CA THR A 101 14.98 -22.93 -14.50
C THR A 101 13.99 -22.21 -13.58
N LYS A 102 12.68 -22.43 -13.76
CA LYS A 102 11.64 -21.81 -12.92
C LYS A 102 10.59 -22.83 -12.49
N ILE A 103 10.30 -22.86 -11.20
CA ILE A 103 9.28 -23.72 -10.61
C ILE A 103 8.36 -22.86 -9.76
N ASP A 104 7.05 -22.96 -10.01
CA ASP A 104 6.00 -22.37 -9.20
C ASP A 104 5.14 -23.47 -8.57
N LEU A 105 5.25 -23.61 -7.25
CA LEU A 105 4.49 -24.54 -6.41
C LEU A 105 3.64 -23.77 -5.39
N SER A 106 3.32 -22.51 -5.66
CA SER A 106 2.58 -21.65 -4.74
C SER A 106 1.12 -22.09 -4.53
N GLY A 107 0.52 -21.73 -3.40
CA GLY A 107 -0.90 -22.01 -3.14
C GLY A 107 -1.23 -23.50 -3.00
N ASN A 108 -0.27 -24.30 -2.52
CA ASN A 108 -0.46 -25.73 -2.27
C ASN A 108 -0.53 -26.01 -0.75
N LEU A 109 -0.44 -27.28 -0.37
CA LEU A 109 -0.53 -27.77 1.02
C LEU A 109 0.77 -28.46 1.45
N ILE A 110 1.91 -28.05 0.89
CA ILE A 110 3.23 -28.63 1.17
C ILE A 110 3.69 -28.21 2.56
N THR A 111 4.19 -29.15 3.36
CA THR A 111 4.56 -28.92 4.77
C THR A 111 6.06 -28.92 5.04
N ALA A 112 6.87 -29.44 4.13
CA ALA A 112 8.32 -29.54 4.26
C ALA A 112 9.03 -28.87 3.07
N LEU A 113 10.30 -28.51 3.24
CA LEU A 113 11.16 -28.09 2.13
C LEU A 113 11.55 -29.31 1.26
N PRO A 114 11.88 -29.11 -0.02
CA PRO A 114 12.38 -30.20 -0.85
C PRO A 114 13.83 -30.50 -0.51
N ASP A 115 14.21 -31.78 -0.63
CA ASP A 115 15.61 -32.17 -0.66
C ASP A 115 16.24 -31.67 -1.97
N ALA A 116 17.54 -31.39 -1.95
CA ALA A 116 18.26 -30.85 -3.11
C ALA A 116 18.09 -31.69 -4.37
N GLY A 117 18.08 -33.03 -4.23
CA GLY A 117 17.96 -33.97 -5.34
C GLY A 117 16.58 -33.98 -6.00
N MET A 118 15.58 -33.31 -5.42
CA MET A 118 14.24 -33.21 -6.02
C MET A 118 14.14 -32.07 -7.04
N LEU A 119 15.14 -31.20 -7.13
CA LEU A 119 15.12 -30.01 -7.97
C LEU A 119 16.34 -29.98 -8.89
N GLY A 120 16.14 -29.52 -10.13
CA GLY A 120 17.22 -29.40 -11.09
C GLY A 120 18.32 -28.43 -10.62
N PRO A 121 19.60 -28.68 -10.94
CA PRO A 121 20.71 -27.85 -10.49
C PRO A 121 20.68 -26.42 -11.04
N ASP A 122 20.02 -26.21 -12.19
CA ASP A 122 19.91 -24.93 -12.88
C ASP A 122 18.66 -24.11 -12.51
N VAL A 123 17.91 -24.52 -11.49
CA VAL A 123 16.75 -23.77 -11.00
C VAL A 123 17.20 -22.41 -10.47
N LYS A 124 16.74 -21.35 -11.14
CA LYS A 124 17.02 -19.95 -10.81
C LYS A 124 15.91 -19.30 -10.00
N ARG A 125 14.66 -19.73 -10.21
CA ARG A 125 13.49 -19.23 -9.47
C ARG A 125 12.65 -20.36 -8.91
N LEU A 126 12.41 -20.29 -7.61
CA LEU A 126 11.55 -21.23 -6.89
C LEU A 126 10.50 -20.46 -6.09
N ASP A 127 9.23 -20.67 -6.42
CA ASP A 127 8.09 -20.14 -5.69
C ASP A 127 7.41 -21.25 -4.88
N LEU A 128 7.47 -21.11 -3.56
CA LEU A 128 6.87 -21.98 -2.56
C LEU A 128 5.90 -21.20 -1.67
N SER A 129 5.44 -20.04 -2.13
CA SER A 129 4.56 -19.18 -1.33
C SER A 129 3.19 -19.80 -1.10
N ALA A 130 2.48 -19.39 -0.05
CA ALA A 130 1.15 -19.89 0.30
C ALA A 130 1.11 -21.43 0.41
N ASN A 131 1.99 -21.96 1.25
CA ASN A 131 2.04 -23.37 1.63
C ASN A 131 1.99 -23.48 3.17
N ALA A 132 2.32 -24.64 3.74
CA ALA A 132 2.36 -24.87 5.18
C ALA A 132 3.78 -25.26 5.65
N ILE A 133 4.82 -24.72 4.99
CA ILE A 133 6.21 -25.11 5.24
C ILE A 133 6.70 -24.56 6.59
N GLU A 134 7.10 -25.43 7.50
CA GLU A 134 7.61 -25.05 8.83
C GLU A 134 9.14 -24.85 8.86
N GLY A 135 9.84 -25.36 7.84
CA GLY A 135 11.31 -25.38 7.77
C GLY A 135 11.89 -26.70 8.27
N PRO A 136 13.22 -26.84 8.36
CA PRO A 136 13.84 -28.01 8.97
C PRO A 136 13.43 -28.11 10.45
N GLY A 137 13.02 -29.30 10.90
CA GLY A 137 12.80 -29.56 12.33
C GLY A 137 14.09 -29.45 13.14
N ALA A 138 13.98 -29.35 14.47
CA ALA A 138 15.14 -29.16 15.37
C ALA A 138 16.22 -30.25 15.26
N GLU A 139 15.89 -31.42 14.73
CA GLU A 139 16.81 -32.55 14.53
C GLU A 139 17.41 -32.60 13.10
N ALA A 140 16.93 -31.77 12.16
CA ALA A 140 17.31 -31.81 10.75
C ALA A 140 18.43 -30.81 10.40
N GLU A 141 19.46 -30.70 11.24
CA GLU A 141 20.59 -29.78 11.00
C GLU A 141 21.65 -30.31 10.02
N ALA A 142 21.58 -31.57 9.56
CA ALA A 142 22.72 -32.20 8.89
C ALA A 142 22.63 -32.41 7.37
N GLU A 143 21.46 -32.58 6.73
CA GLU A 143 21.44 -33.05 5.33
C GLU A 143 20.55 -32.21 4.38
N ALA A 144 21.22 -31.49 3.47
CA ALA A 144 20.85 -31.38 2.05
C ALA A 144 19.45 -30.85 1.60
N GLN A 145 18.88 -29.83 2.25
CA GLN A 145 17.74 -29.07 1.66
C GLN A 145 18.20 -28.17 0.49
N LEU A 146 17.81 -26.89 0.43
CA LEU A 146 18.16 -25.99 -0.69
C LEU A 146 19.66 -25.62 -0.77
N ARG A 147 20.51 -26.10 0.14
CA ARG A 147 21.94 -25.78 0.21
C ARG A 147 22.68 -25.99 -1.14
N PRO A 148 22.49 -27.11 -1.86
CA PRO A 148 23.20 -27.36 -3.11
C PRO A 148 22.68 -26.55 -4.31
N LEU A 149 21.54 -25.86 -4.20
CA LEU A 149 20.96 -25.06 -5.29
C LEU A 149 21.66 -23.71 -5.45
N GLY A 150 22.94 -23.77 -5.80
CA GLY A 150 23.81 -22.61 -5.96
C GLY A 150 23.45 -21.70 -7.14
N ALA A 151 22.57 -22.13 -8.06
CA ALA A 151 22.06 -21.32 -9.17
C ALA A 151 20.85 -20.44 -8.78
N LEU A 152 20.27 -20.64 -7.59
CA LEU A 152 19.03 -19.97 -7.20
C LEU A 152 19.25 -18.45 -7.02
N GLU A 153 18.54 -17.66 -7.81
CA GLU A 153 18.56 -16.20 -7.81
C GLU A 153 17.32 -15.62 -7.12
N GLU A 154 16.20 -16.32 -7.15
CA GLU A 154 14.92 -15.87 -6.58
C GLU A 154 14.24 -16.99 -5.79
N LEU A 155 13.96 -16.71 -4.51
CA LEU A 155 13.28 -17.64 -3.62
C LEU A 155 12.08 -16.95 -2.97
N LEU A 156 10.88 -17.45 -3.27
CA LEU A 156 9.63 -16.92 -2.76
C LEU A 156 9.03 -17.91 -1.76
N LEU A 157 8.95 -17.51 -0.50
CA LEU A 157 8.56 -18.34 0.64
C LEU A 157 7.49 -17.66 1.50
N GLY A 158 6.81 -16.64 0.95
CA GLY A 158 5.79 -15.92 1.70
C GLY A 158 4.58 -16.79 2.06
N TRP A 159 3.85 -16.47 3.13
CA TRP A 159 2.68 -17.22 3.60
C TRP A 159 3.02 -18.68 3.87
N ASN A 160 4.01 -18.89 4.74
CA ASN A 160 4.44 -20.19 5.26
C ASN A 160 4.53 -20.11 6.80
N ARG A 161 5.19 -21.08 7.43
CA ARG A 161 5.34 -21.20 8.88
C ARG A 161 6.81 -21.21 9.32
N LEU A 162 7.70 -20.63 8.53
CA LEU A 162 9.15 -20.64 8.77
C LEU A 162 9.51 -19.86 10.04
N ARG A 163 10.45 -20.39 10.82
CA ARG A 163 11.05 -19.69 11.99
C ARG A 163 12.51 -19.29 11.80
N HIS A 164 13.28 -20.10 11.07
CA HIS A 164 14.71 -19.91 10.85
C HIS A 164 15.07 -20.10 9.37
N LEU A 165 16.26 -19.68 8.95
CA LEU A 165 16.71 -19.67 7.55
C LEU A 165 18.04 -20.40 7.31
N SER A 166 18.37 -21.38 8.16
CA SER A 166 19.59 -22.19 8.07
C SER A 166 19.71 -23.04 6.80
N PHE A 167 18.60 -23.21 6.08
CA PHE A 167 18.45 -24.03 4.88
C PHE A 167 18.78 -23.32 3.56
N LEU A 168 19.03 -22.01 3.59
CA LEU A 168 19.30 -21.23 2.38
C LEU A 168 20.53 -21.76 1.61
N PRO A 169 20.58 -21.54 0.27
CA PRO A 169 21.67 -22.02 -0.59
C PRO A 169 23.07 -21.63 -0.12
N ALA A 170 24.04 -22.53 -0.34
CA ALA A 170 25.45 -22.32 -0.08
C ALA A 170 26.27 -22.93 -1.23
N PRO A 171 26.85 -22.12 -2.16
CA PRO A 171 26.93 -20.66 -2.13
C PRO A 171 25.58 -19.96 -2.36
N CYS A 172 25.38 -18.80 -1.73
CA CYS A 172 24.14 -18.04 -1.88
C CYS A 172 24.25 -17.05 -3.04
N ARG A 173 23.51 -17.31 -4.13
CA ARG A 173 23.40 -16.40 -5.30
C ARG A 173 22.06 -15.66 -5.38
N LEU A 174 21.27 -15.73 -4.30
CA LEU A 174 19.98 -15.06 -4.23
C LEU A 174 20.13 -13.56 -4.43
N ARG A 175 19.34 -13.00 -5.34
CA ARG A 175 19.10 -11.57 -5.55
C ARG A 175 17.78 -11.13 -4.93
N ARG A 176 16.78 -12.02 -4.87
CA ARG A 176 15.49 -11.75 -4.22
C ARG A 176 15.09 -12.86 -3.26
N LEU A 177 14.73 -12.48 -2.05
CA LEU A 177 14.22 -13.38 -1.01
C LEU A 177 12.93 -12.81 -0.40
N GLN A 178 11.81 -13.51 -0.61
CA GLN A 178 10.49 -13.09 -0.13
C GLN A 178 10.02 -13.99 1.00
N LEU A 179 9.90 -13.44 2.21
CA LEU A 179 9.54 -14.16 3.44
C LEU A 179 8.30 -13.58 4.13
N THR A 180 7.50 -12.79 3.40
CA THR A 180 6.26 -12.17 3.86
C THR A 180 5.35 -13.16 4.58
N VAL A 181 4.81 -12.84 5.77
CA VAL A 181 3.89 -13.70 6.53
C VAL A 181 4.52 -15.06 6.83
N ASN A 182 5.44 -15.07 7.79
CA ASN A 182 6.06 -16.26 8.40
C ASN A 182 6.19 -16.04 9.91
N PHE A 183 6.89 -16.92 10.62
CA PHE A 183 7.13 -16.82 12.07
C PHE A 183 8.60 -16.54 12.40
N ILE A 184 9.33 -15.88 11.50
CA ILE A 184 10.76 -15.59 11.70
C ILE A 184 10.89 -14.59 12.84
N ASP A 185 11.57 -14.99 13.91
CA ASP A 185 11.75 -14.17 15.11
C ASP A 185 13.18 -13.65 15.28
N ARG A 186 14.15 -14.31 14.64
CA ARG A 186 15.57 -13.95 14.69
C ARG A 186 16.19 -13.83 13.32
N LEU A 187 17.08 -12.84 13.21
CA LEU A 187 17.99 -12.64 12.08
C LEU A 187 19.41 -13.11 12.46
N ASP A 188 19.49 -14.28 13.10
CA ASP A 188 20.73 -14.94 13.48
C ASP A 188 21.15 -15.99 12.42
N GLY A 189 22.39 -16.48 12.51
CA GLY A 189 22.83 -17.65 11.72
C GLY A 189 23.71 -17.37 10.51
N GLY A 190 24.33 -16.19 10.40
CA GLY A 190 25.40 -15.90 9.42
C GLY A 190 25.00 -16.01 7.94
N TRP A 191 23.79 -16.44 7.61
CA TRP A 191 23.30 -16.62 6.25
C TRP A 191 23.20 -15.29 5.51
N LEU A 192 22.90 -14.20 6.23
CA LEU A 192 22.95 -12.83 5.72
C LEU A 192 24.35 -12.48 5.19
N ARG A 193 25.42 -12.92 5.87
CA ARG A 193 26.80 -12.71 5.40
C ARG A 193 27.13 -13.56 4.16
N ARG A 194 26.48 -14.71 3.99
CA ARG A 194 26.68 -15.60 2.83
C ARG A 194 25.94 -15.09 1.59
N CYS A 195 24.78 -14.44 1.76
CA CYS A 195 23.94 -13.94 0.68
C CYS A 195 24.30 -12.51 0.26
N ALA A 196 25.58 -12.25 0.01
CA ALA A 196 26.09 -10.91 -0.26
C ALA A 196 25.52 -10.26 -1.54
N LEU A 197 25.02 -11.07 -2.49
CA LEU A 197 24.42 -10.62 -3.75
C LEU A 197 22.93 -10.25 -3.64
N LEU A 198 22.34 -10.34 -2.45
CA LEU A 198 20.92 -10.06 -2.27
C LEU A 198 20.62 -8.58 -2.52
N GLU A 199 19.63 -8.31 -3.37
CA GLU A 199 19.20 -6.97 -3.77
C GLU A 199 17.85 -6.59 -3.15
N SER A 200 16.98 -7.58 -2.90
CA SER A 200 15.68 -7.37 -2.27
C SER A 200 15.38 -8.44 -1.21
N LEU A 201 15.05 -7.98 0.00
CA LEU A 201 14.64 -8.81 1.13
C LEU A 201 13.33 -8.27 1.71
N THR A 202 12.29 -9.10 1.73
CA THR A 202 11.07 -8.79 2.48
C THR A 202 10.84 -9.79 3.59
N LEU A 203 10.68 -9.26 4.80
CA LEU A 203 10.33 -9.93 6.03
C LEU A 203 8.99 -9.39 6.57
N LEU A 204 8.14 -8.81 5.71
CA LEU A 204 6.84 -8.26 6.07
C LEU A 204 6.03 -9.24 6.93
N ALA A 205 5.43 -8.78 8.03
CA ALA A 205 4.57 -9.60 8.89
C ALA A 205 5.25 -10.89 9.39
N ASN A 206 6.40 -10.73 10.05
CA ASN A 206 7.09 -11.79 10.79
C ASN A 206 7.08 -11.47 12.30
N ASN A 207 7.88 -12.18 13.08
CA ASN A 207 7.97 -12.03 14.53
C ASN A 207 9.30 -11.42 15.00
N VAL A 208 10.00 -10.69 14.13
CA VAL A 208 11.30 -10.08 14.45
C VAL A 208 11.11 -9.01 15.52
N SER A 209 11.67 -9.23 16.71
CA SER A 209 11.48 -8.34 17.87
C SER A 209 12.63 -7.39 18.15
N ALA A 210 13.83 -7.69 17.64
CA ALA A 210 15.03 -6.90 17.86
C ALA A 210 15.90 -6.83 16.61
N LEU A 211 16.52 -5.67 16.39
CA LEU A 211 17.53 -5.44 15.35
C LEU A 211 18.85 -5.03 16.02
N PRO A 212 19.73 -6.00 16.34
CA PRO A 212 21.02 -5.73 16.97
C PRO A 212 21.99 -5.04 16.01
N ALA A 213 23.10 -4.54 16.55
CA ALA A 213 24.17 -3.92 15.75
C ALA A 213 24.65 -4.86 14.64
N GLY A 214 24.66 -4.36 13.39
CA GLY A 214 25.07 -5.15 12.23
C GLY A 214 24.14 -6.33 11.90
N ALA A 215 22.85 -6.25 12.26
CA ALA A 215 21.86 -7.28 11.95
C ALA A 215 21.88 -7.71 10.48
N PHE A 216 22.17 -6.77 9.57
CA PHE A 216 22.24 -7.00 8.12
C PHE A 216 23.67 -6.95 7.54
N ALA A 217 24.69 -7.11 8.39
CA ALA A 217 26.08 -7.06 7.95
C ALA A 217 26.36 -8.09 6.85
N GLY A 218 27.02 -7.64 5.77
CA GLY A 218 27.34 -8.45 4.59
C GLY A 218 26.38 -8.27 3.42
N LEU A 219 25.20 -7.68 3.62
CA LEU A 219 24.24 -7.39 2.55
C LEU A 219 24.54 -6.07 1.82
N GLY A 220 25.77 -5.92 1.33
CA GLY A 220 26.26 -4.68 0.72
C GLY A 220 25.55 -4.27 -0.58
N HIS A 221 24.94 -5.21 -1.29
CA HIS A 221 24.21 -5.00 -2.54
C HIS A 221 22.69 -4.82 -2.35
N LEU A 222 22.20 -4.88 -1.11
CA LEU A 222 20.76 -4.79 -0.84
C LEU A 222 20.26 -3.39 -1.17
N ARG A 223 19.24 -3.32 -2.02
CA ARG A 223 18.56 -2.07 -2.42
C ARG A 223 17.21 -1.90 -1.74
N GLN A 224 16.53 -3.01 -1.45
CA GLN A 224 15.19 -2.99 -0.87
C GLN A 224 15.11 -3.87 0.36
N LEU A 225 14.68 -3.29 1.48
CA LEU A 225 14.43 -4.00 2.72
C LEU A 225 13.04 -3.64 3.26
N THR A 226 12.20 -4.65 3.45
CA THR A 226 10.88 -4.50 4.10
C THR A 226 10.84 -5.31 5.39
N LEU A 227 10.68 -4.61 6.51
CA LEU A 227 10.53 -5.15 7.87
C LEU A 227 9.17 -4.80 8.48
N SER A 228 8.28 -4.17 7.71
CA SER A 228 6.96 -3.73 8.18
C SER A 228 6.18 -4.87 8.87
N MET A 229 5.31 -4.51 9.81
CA MET A 229 4.47 -5.44 10.58
C MET A 229 5.27 -6.50 11.38
N ASN A 230 6.49 -6.18 11.81
CA ASN A 230 7.24 -6.97 12.80
C ASN A 230 7.23 -6.28 14.18
N PRO A 231 7.19 -6.99 15.30
CA PRO A 231 7.16 -6.38 16.62
C PRO A 231 8.55 -5.88 17.11
N VAL A 232 9.26 -5.08 16.29
CA VAL A 232 10.60 -4.55 16.58
C VAL A 232 10.55 -3.56 17.75
N GLN A 233 10.81 -4.06 18.95
CA GLN A 233 10.85 -3.25 20.19
C GLN A 233 12.23 -2.65 20.41
N GLU A 234 13.28 -3.34 19.97
CA GLU A 234 14.67 -2.91 20.15
C GLU A 234 15.34 -2.65 18.81
N LEU A 235 15.82 -1.41 18.62
CA LEU A 235 16.58 -0.99 17.45
C LEU A 235 17.93 -0.43 17.90
N SER A 236 19.02 -1.10 17.53
CA SER A 236 20.38 -0.59 17.74
C SER A 236 20.65 0.61 16.83
N ASP A 237 21.48 1.54 17.32
CA ASP A 237 22.01 2.67 16.56
C ASP A 237 22.92 2.27 15.38
N ARG A 238 23.29 0.99 15.27
CA ARG A 238 24.08 0.41 14.17
C ARG A 238 23.37 -0.76 13.50
N ALA A 239 22.04 -0.86 13.64
CA ALA A 239 21.27 -1.99 13.12
C ALA A 239 21.42 -2.19 11.60
N PHE A 240 21.51 -1.10 10.85
CA PHE A 240 21.57 -1.10 9.39
C PHE A 240 22.98 -0.96 8.80
N ASP A 241 24.01 -1.09 9.63
CA ASP A 241 25.40 -1.05 9.14
C ASP A 241 25.68 -2.18 8.13
N GLY A 242 26.36 -1.81 7.04
CA GLY A 242 26.65 -2.70 5.92
C GLY A 242 25.69 -2.54 4.74
N LEU A 243 24.52 -1.90 4.92
CA LEU A 243 23.52 -1.67 3.86
C LEU A 243 23.86 -0.46 2.98
N SER A 244 25.07 -0.44 2.41
CA SER A 244 25.62 0.75 1.73
C SER A 244 24.90 1.17 0.45
N GLN A 245 24.15 0.26 -0.20
CA GLN A 245 23.41 0.50 -1.44
C GLN A 245 21.89 0.52 -1.24
N LEU A 246 21.42 0.61 0.01
CA LEU A 246 19.98 0.55 0.29
C LEU A 246 19.28 1.81 -0.23
N GLU A 247 18.26 1.60 -1.06
CA GLU A 247 17.45 2.65 -1.69
C GLU A 247 16.08 2.77 -1.01
N SER A 248 15.50 1.67 -0.52
CA SER A 248 14.18 1.65 0.11
C SER A 248 14.19 0.83 1.41
N LEU A 249 13.83 1.49 2.51
CA LEU A 249 13.62 0.86 3.82
C LEU A 249 12.18 1.07 4.27
N ARG A 250 11.45 -0.04 4.49
CA ARG A 250 10.08 -0.02 4.98
C ARG A 250 9.98 -0.68 6.34
N MET A 251 9.54 0.09 7.33
CA MET A 251 9.39 -0.29 8.73
C MET A 251 8.05 0.20 9.27
N LYS A 252 7.00 0.08 8.46
CA LYS A 252 5.63 0.44 8.85
C LYS A 252 5.11 -0.49 9.95
N ASN A 253 4.45 0.06 10.96
CA ASN A 253 3.84 -0.71 12.04
C ASN A 253 4.82 -1.72 12.67
N THR A 254 6.00 -1.24 13.05
CA THR A 254 7.03 -2.05 13.70
C THR A 254 7.01 -2.00 15.23
N ARG A 255 6.04 -1.27 15.82
CA ARG A 255 5.93 -1.03 17.28
C ARG A 255 7.10 -0.26 17.89
N LEU A 256 7.88 0.46 17.08
CA LEU A 256 8.97 1.30 17.58
C LEU A 256 8.40 2.46 18.40
N ALA A 257 8.86 2.59 19.65
CA ALA A 257 8.49 3.70 20.53
C ALA A 257 9.46 4.89 20.46
N THR A 258 10.68 4.66 19.97
CA THR A 258 11.73 5.69 19.80
C THR A 258 12.71 5.27 18.72
N LEU A 259 13.60 6.18 18.31
CA LEU A 259 14.68 5.93 17.38
C LEU A 259 16.02 6.35 18.00
N PRO A 260 17.10 5.55 17.87
CA PRO A 260 18.44 6.02 18.16
C PRO A 260 18.91 7.11 17.19
N ASN A 261 19.70 8.08 17.67
CA ASN A 261 20.23 9.20 16.86
C ASN A 261 21.00 8.76 15.60
N ASN A 262 21.62 7.59 15.60
CA ASN A 262 22.48 7.14 14.49
C ASN A 262 21.93 5.93 13.75
N ALA A 263 20.68 5.51 14.04
CA ALA A 263 20.12 4.28 13.47
C ALA A 263 20.28 4.19 11.95
N PHE A 264 20.11 5.32 11.25
CA PHE A 264 20.19 5.39 9.78
C PHE A 264 21.46 6.05 9.23
N ALA A 265 22.47 6.31 10.06
CA ALA A 265 23.63 7.14 9.70
C ALA A 265 24.46 6.58 8.53
N SER A 266 24.44 5.26 8.32
CA SER A 266 25.13 4.57 7.23
C SER A 266 24.34 4.52 5.91
N LEU A 267 23.05 4.85 5.91
CA LEU A 267 22.13 4.70 4.77
C LEU A 267 22.16 5.90 3.81
N ARG A 268 23.36 6.24 3.31
CA ARG A 268 23.57 7.45 2.48
C ARG A 268 22.90 7.40 1.11
N HIS A 269 22.55 6.22 0.60
CA HIS A 269 21.89 6.03 -0.70
C HIS A 269 20.37 5.88 -0.59
N LEU A 270 19.80 5.97 0.62
CA LEU A 270 18.38 5.78 0.84
C LEU A 270 17.56 6.86 0.15
N ASP A 271 16.59 6.46 -0.64
CA ASP A 271 15.64 7.30 -1.38
C ASP A 271 14.28 7.34 -0.67
N LEU A 272 13.86 6.22 -0.08
CA LEU A 272 12.57 6.05 0.61
C LEU A 272 12.74 5.45 2.01
N LEU A 273 12.14 6.11 3.01
CA LEU A 273 12.00 5.63 4.38
C LEU A 273 10.53 5.67 4.80
N GLU A 274 9.95 4.51 5.08
CA GLU A 274 8.57 4.37 5.59
C GLU A 274 8.61 3.95 7.06
N LEU A 275 8.14 4.83 7.96
CA LEU A 275 8.05 4.62 9.41
C LEU A 275 6.62 4.82 9.92
N SER A 276 5.63 4.83 9.03
CA SER A 276 4.23 5.06 9.37
C SER A 276 3.69 4.02 10.36
N ASP A 277 2.65 4.37 11.11
CA ASP A 277 1.98 3.48 12.07
C ASP A 277 2.90 2.94 13.19
N ASN A 278 3.99 3.64 13.53
CA ASN A 278 4.81 3.33 14.71
C ASN A 278 4.41 4.20 15.91
N PRO A 279 4.30 3.67 17.13
CA PRO A 279 3.86 4.43 18.29
C PRO A 279 5.00 5.30 18.89
N PHE A 280 5.61 6.21 18.12
CA PHE A 280 6.72 7.00 18.64
C PHE A 280 6.25 7.89 19.79
N ALA A 281 6.85 7.69 20.97
CA ALA A 281 6.67 8.56 22.13
C ALA A 281 7.55 9.81 22.05
N SER A 282 8.67 9.73 21.33
CA SER A 282 9.53 10.86 21.01
C SER A 282 10.41 10.56 19.80
N LEU A 283 10.90 11.62 19.14
CA LEU A 283 11.94 11.54 18.13
C LEU A 283 13.11 12.43 18.56
N PRO A 284 14.35 11.92 18.64
CA PRO A 284 15.47 12.77 18.99
C PRO A 284 15.82 13.74 17.84
N PRO A 285 16.50 14.87 18.13
CA PRO A 285 16.78 15.91 17.13
C PRO A 285 17.53 15.44 15.88
N HIS A 286 18.33 14.37 16.01
CA HIS A 286 19.14 13.82 14.93
C HIS A 286 18.64 12.44 14.45
N ALA A 287 17.37 12.10 14.68
CA ALA A 287 16.80 10.79 14.33
C ALA A 287 17.04 10.36 12.87
N PHE A 288 17.15 11.31 11.95
CA PHE A 288 17.32 11.08 10.51
C PHE A 288 18.72 11.43 9.98
N ARG A 289 19.71 11.52 10.88
CA ARG A 289 21.09 11.84 10.51
C ARG A 289 21.64 10.89 9.45
N GLY A 290 22.39 11.43 8.49
CA GLY A 290 23.06 10.67 7.43
C GLY A 290 22.20 10.34 6.20
N LEU A 291 20.89 10.57 6.25
CA LEU A 291 19.93 10.35 5.15
C LEU A 291 19.99 11.45 4.07
N VAL A 292 21.19 11.76 3.60
CA VAL A 292 21.49 12.92 2.74
C VAL A 292 20.83 12.87 1.36
N ASN A 293 20.50 11.69 0.84
CA ASN A 293 19.86 11.50 -0.46
C ASN A 293 18.35 11.17 -0.37
N LEU A 294 17.78 11.16 0.83
CA LEU A 294 16.38 10.77 1.04
C LEU A 294 15.44 11.70 0.29
N ARG A 295 14.52 11.12 -0.47
CA ARG A 295 13.51 11.84 -1.26
C ARG A 295 12.11 11.68 -0.70
N SER A 296 11.82 10.58 -0.01
CA SER A 296 10.49 10.32 0.57
C SER A 296 10.61 9.83 2.00
N LEU A 297 9.95 10.55 2.92
CA LEU A 297 9.82 10.18 4.33
C LEU A 297 8.35 10.08 4.71
N ASP A 298 7.93 8.90 5.15
CA ASP A 298 6.57 8.65 5.67
C ASP A 298 6.60 8.45 7.20
N LEU A 299 5.97 9.38 7.91
CA LEU A 299 5.72 9.39 9.36
C LEU A 299 4.21 9.54 9.65
N ASN A 300 3.35 9.09 8.75
CA ASN A 300 1.90 9.09 8.97
C ASN A 300 1.52 8.24 10.17
N ASN A 301 0.58 8.71 10.99
CA ASN A 301 0.07 7.96 12.14
C ASN A 301 1.17 7.41 13.06
N ALA A 302 2.21 8.20 13.29
CA ALA A 302 3.38 7.80 14.05
C ALA A 302 3.73 8.72 15.23
N LEU A 303 3.19 9.94 15.26
CA LEU A 303 3.60 11.03 16.14
C LEU A 303 2.43 11.46 17.03
N HIS A 304 2.10 10.61 17.99
CA HIS A 304 1.05 10.87 18.98
C HIS A 304 1.64 11.59 20.19
N ASN A 305 1.18 12.82 20.47
CA ASN A 305 1.66 13.64 21.59
C ASN A 305 3.17 13.92 21.57
N VAL A 306 3.79 13.92 20.38
CA VAL A 306 5.22 14.21 20.19
C VAL A 306 5.42 15.70 19.91
N THR A 307 6.34 16.33 20.64
CA THR A 307 6.84 17.65 20.28
C THR A 307 7.99 17.50 19.30
N LEU A 308 7.87 18.12 18.13
CA LEU A 308 8.92 18.08 17.10
C LEU A 308 10.06 19.03 17.45
N ASN A 309 11.29 18.60 17.20
CA ASN A 309 12.44 19.48 17.25
C ASN A 309 12.54 20.28 15.94
N GLU A 310 12.93 21.56 16.02
CA GLU A 310 13.07 22.45 14.85
C GLU A 310 14.12 21.96 13.82
N ASN A 311 15.10 21.18 14.26
CA ASN A 311 16.17 20.66 13.41
C ASN A 311 15.96 19.22 12.96
N LEU A 312 14.80 18.61 13.28
CA LEU A 312 14.51 17.19 13.01
C LEU A 312 14.73 16.80 11.55
N PHE A 313 14.39 17.68 10.60
CA PHE A 313 14.55 17.42 9.17
C PHE A 313 15.76 18.13 8.54
N SER A 314 16.59 18.83 9.31
CA SER A 314 17.66 19.72 8.78
C SER A 314 18.67 19.04 7.84
N GLU A 315 18.95 17.74 8.01
CA GLU A 315 19.85 16.98 7.14
C GLU A 315 19.18 16.43 5.86
N LEU A 316 17.84 16.41 5.79
CA LEU A 316 17.06 15.87 4.67
C LEU A 316 16.93 16.88 3.53
N ARG A 317 18.07 17.33 2.98
CA ARG A 317 18.14 18.42 2.00
C ARG A 317 17.58 18.07 0.62
N ASN A 318 17.55 16.77 0.29
CA ASN A 318 17.03 16.24 -0.97
C ASN A 318 15.58 15.75 -0.90
N LEU A 319 14.89 16.01 0.23
CA LEU A 319 13.54 15.52 0.46
C LEU A 319 12.56 16.16 -0.53
N ARG A 320 11.75 15.33 -1.19
CA ARG A 320 10.71 15.72 -2.14
C ARG A 320 9.31 15.49 -1.60
N LYS A 321 9.11 14.44 -0.80
CA LYS A 321 7.82 14.10 -0.21
C LYS A 321 7.96 13.87 1.29
N LEU A 322 7.11 14.55 2.05
CA LEU A 322 7.04 14.41 3.50
C LEU A 322 5.59 14.15 3.92
N PHE A 323 5.38 13.01 4.55
CA PHE A 323 4.09 12.63 5.09
C PHE A 323 4.09 12.65 6.62
N LEU A 324 3.27 13.55 7.17
CA LEU A 324 3.08 13.81 8.59
C LEU A 324 1.59 13.79 8.94
N GLY A 325 0.75 13.17 8.12
CA GLY A 325 -0.69 13.10 8.31
C GLY A 325 -1.11 12.08 9.36
N ARG A 326 -2.36 12.18 9.83
CA ARG A 326 -2.96 11.29 10.85
C ARG A 326 -2.15 11.25 12.16
N ASN A 327 -1.47 12.33 12.48
CA ASN A 327 -0.75 12.48 13.74
C ASN A 327 -1.57 13.33 14.73
N SER A 328 -1.05 13.55 15.93
CA SER A 328 -1.71 14.40 16.94
C SER A 328 -1.00 15.75 17.10
N LEU A 329 -0.44 16.29 16.00
CA LEU A 329 0.33 17.54 16.05
C LEU A 329 -0.60 18.73 16.28
N THR A 330 -0.33 19.52 17.31
CA THR A 330 -1.08 20.75 17.63
C THR A 330 -0.42 22.01 17.10
N PHE A 331 0.91 21.99 16.94
CA PHE A 331 1.69 23.06 16.34
C PHE A 331 2.90 22.48 15.59
N LEU A 332 3.48 23.28 14.70
CA LEU A 332 4.76 23.00 14.05
C LEU A 332 5.80 24.00 14.55
N PRO A 333 7.00 23.55 14.94
CA PRO A 333 8.08 24.46 15.30
C PRO A 333 8.39 25.45 14.18
N ASN A 334 8.84 26.64 14.58
CA ASN A 334 9.32 27.64 13.64
C ASN A 334 10.48 27.05 12.82
N ASN A 335 10.54 27.35 11.52
CA ASN A 335 11.64 26.92 10.66
C ASN A 335 11.89 25.40 10.57
N ILE A 336 10.93 24.55 10.96
CA ILE A 336 11.09 23.08 10.90
C ILE A 336 11.42 22.56 9.48
N PHE A 337 11.07 23.34 8.44
CA PHE A 337 11.32 23.02 7.04
C PHE A 337 12.37 23.91 6.37
N HIS A 338 13.23 24.60 7.12
CA HIS A 338 14.15 25.62 6.58
C HIS A 338 15.21 25.10 5.60
N GLN A 339 15.51 23.79 5.60
CA GLN A 339 16.45 23.15 4.66
C GLN A 339 15.74 22.41 3.51
N GLN A 340 14.41 22.31 3.54
CA GLN A 340 13.60 21.49 2.62
C GLN A 340 13.24 22.25 1.34
N ASN A 341 14.21 22.93 0.72
CA ASN A 341 13.99 23.77 -0.47
C ASN A 341 13.49 22.97 -1.69
N LEU A 342 13.79 21.66 -1.76
CA LEU A 342 13.42 20.75 -2.83
C LEU A 342 12.10 20.00 -2.58
N LEU A 343 11.42 20.26 -1.46
CA LEU A 343 10.18 19.58 -1.11
C LEU A 343 9.08 19.94 -2.11
N GLU A 344 8.42 18.94 -2.67
CA GLU A 344 7.34 19.06 -3.65
C GLU A 344 5.97 18.76 -3.05
N GLU A 345 5.91 17.84 -2.09
CA GLU A 345 4.67 17.42 -1.45
C GLU A 345 4.81 17.42 0.07
N LEU A 346 3.92 18.14 0.74
CA LEU A 346 3.82 18.18 2.20
C LEU A 346 2.40 17.80 2.64
N HIS A 347 2.31 16.68 3.34
CA HIS A 347 1.06 16.09 3.80
C HIS A 347 0.96 16.20 5.32
N LEU A 348 0.08 17.07 5.81
CA LEU A 348 -0.16 17.38 7.23
C LEU A 348 -1.62 17.14 7.65
N GLN A 349 -2.37 16.40 6.84
CA GLN A 349 -3.79 16.16 7.04
C GLN A 349 -4.11 15.36 8.29
N SER A 350 -5.32 15.48 8.83
CA SER A 350 -5.78 14.75 10.02
C SER A 350 -4.83 14.95 11.20
N ASN A 351 -4.53 16.20 11.52
CA ASN A 351 -3.80 16.62 12.73
C ASN A 351 -4.70 17.56 13.56
N LEU A 352 -4.15 18.19 14.58
CA LEU A 352 -4.85 19.11 15.47
C LEU A 352 -4.32 20.56 15.33
N ILE A 353 -3.71 20.89 14.18
CA ILE A 353 -3.05 22.18 13.95
C ILE A 353 -4.12 23.26 13.77
N SER A 354 -4.01 24.34 14.55
CA SER A 354 -4.92 25.49 14.44
C SER A 354 -4.31 26.72 13.77
N HIS A 355 -2.97 26.81 13.77
CA HIS A 355 -2.21 27.93 13.25
C HIS A 355 -0.78 27.48 12.89
N VAL A 356 -0.12 28.26 12.05
CA VAL A 356 1.29 28.10 11.68
C VAL A 356 2.00 29.44 11.76
N SER A 357 3.30 29.43 12.05
CA SER A 357 4.10 30.66 12.09
C SER A 357 4.35 31.21 10.69
N GLU A 358 4.62 32.51 10.58
CA GLU A 358 4.92 33.20 9.31
C GLU A 358 6.05 32.53 8.51
N ASN A 359 7.02 31.95 9.21
CA ASN A 359 8.19 31.36 8.59
C ASN A 359 8.06 29.87 8.29
N THR A 360 7.00 29.19 8.75
CA THR A 360 6.88 27.72 8.68
C THR A 360 7.06 27.17 7.27
N PHE A 361 6.50 27.83 6.24
CA PHE A 361 6.56 27.33 4.85
C PHE A 361 7.46 28.16 3.92
N THR A 362 8.05 29.25 4.40
CA THR A 362 8.77 30.25 3.55
C THR A 362 9.90 29.67 2.70
N SER A 363 10.57 28.61 3.18
CA SER A 363 11.69 27.97 2.48
C SER A 363 11.25 26.95 1.43
N LEU A 364 9.96 26.58 1.39
CA LEU A 364 9.43 25.51 0.53
C LEU A 364 9.22 25.96 -0.93
N ARG A 365 10.29 26.42 -1.59
CA ARG A 365 10.23 27.06 -2.91
C ARG A 365 9.79 26.11 -4.05
N ASN A 366 9.93 24.80 -3.88
CA ASN A 366 9.52 23.80 -4.86
C ASN A 366 8.18 23.11 -4.53
N LEU A 367 7.49 23.55 -3.48
CA LEU A 367 6.26 22.89 -3.03
C LEU A 367 5.16 23.06 -4.06
N LYS A 368 4.57 21.94 -4.48
CA LYS A 368 3.48 21.84 -5.45
C LYS A 368 2.18 21.44 -4.78
N VAL A 369 2.24 20.57 -3.77
CA VAL A 369 1.06 20.02 -3.07
C VAL A 369 1.20 20.26 -1.57
N LEU A 370 0.21 20.93 -0.99
CA LEU A 370 0.08 21.12 0.46
C LEU A 370 -1.27 20.59 0.93
N ARG A 371 -1.24 19.58 1.81
CA ARG A 371 -2.44 19.01 2.43
C ARG A 371 -2.52 19.36 3.91
N LEU A 372 -3.56 20.08 4.27
CA LEU A 372 -3.90 20.53 5.63
C LEU A 372 -5.34 20.15 5.97
N ASP A 373 -5.95 19.20 5.24
CA ASP A 373 -7.31 18.74 5.52
C ASP A 373 -7.46 18.15 6.92
N ARG A 374 -8.67 18.21 7.48
CA ARG A 374 -9.00 17.64 8.80
C ARG A 374 -8.07 18.16 9.90
N ASN A 375 -7.92 19.48 9.99
CA ASN A 375 -7.18 20.17 11.05
C ASN A 375 -8.13 21.11 11.82
N HIS A 376 -7.59 22.09 12.54
CA HIS A 376 -8.34 23.06 13.35
C HIS A 376 -8.12 24.51 12.93
N PHE A 377 -7.74 24.75 11.67
CA PHE A 377 -7.53 26.10 11.16
C PHE A 377 -8.84 26.90 11.18
N ALA A 378 -8.84 28.02 11.90
CA ALA A 378 -9.94 28.99 11.91
C ALA A 378 -9.82 30.01 10.78
N GLU A 379 -8.59 30.24 10.33
CA GLU A 379 -8.21 31.13 9.24
C GLU A 379 -7.16 30.45 8.36
N MET A 380 -7.17 30.77 7.07
CA MET A 380 -6.14 30.31 6.15
C MET A 380 -4.91 31.23 6.29
N PRO A 381 -3.68 30.70 6.41
CA PRO A 381 -2.45 31.50 6.43
C PRO A 381 -2.10 32.01 5.02
N GLY A 382 -2.96 32.88 4.48
CA GLY A 382 -2.98 33.29 3.08
C GLY A 382 -1.71 34.00 2.63
N SER A 383 -1.16 34.89 3.45
CA SER A 383 0.08 35.62 3.15
C SER A 383 1.25 34.67 2.89
N ILE A 384 1.38 33.63 3.71
CA ILE A 384 2.47 32.65 3.62
C ILE A 384 2.23 31.71 2.42
N ILE A 385 1.02 31.16 2.29
CA ILE A 385 0.68 30.20 1.24
C ILE A 385 0.79 30.85 -0.15
N CYS A 386 0.30 32.09 -0.30
CA CYS A 386 0.36 32.80 -1.57
C CYS A 386 1.77 33.18 -2.02
N ASN A 387 2.74 33.23 -1.10
CA ASN A 387 4.14 33.49 -1.41
C ASN A 387 4.90 32.24 -1.90
N LEU A 388 4.26 31.06 -1.91
CA LEU A 388 4.88 29.83 -2.43
C LEU A 388 4.83 29.84 -3.97
N PRO A 389 5.99 29.94 -4.65
CA PRO A 389 6.03 30.28 -6.07
C PRO A 389 5.61 29.13 -6.99
N LEU A 390 5.57 27.89 -6.50
CA LEU A 390 5.24 26.71 -7.29
C LEU A 390 4.04 25.92 -6.75
N LEU A 391 3.35 26.44 -5.73
CA LEU A 391 2.22 25.73 -5.12
C LEU A 391 1.05 25.66 -6.10
N GLN A 392 0.63 24.44 -6.44
CA GLN A 392 -0.44 24.18 -7.41
C GLN A 392 -1.70 23.63 -6.74
N GLU A 393 -1.56 22.80 -5.72
CA GLU A 393 -2.68 22.16 -5.03
C GLU A 393 -2.65 22.48 -3.52
N LEU A 394 -3.75 23.06 -3.03
CA LEU A 394 -4.00 23.28 -1.62
C LEU A 394 -5.26 22.53 -1.18
N GLN A 395 -5.10 21.59 -0.24
CA GLN A 395 -6.23 20.90 0.39
C GLN A 395 -6.40 21.41 1.83
N MET A 396 -7.51 22.09 2.13
CA MET A 396 -7.93 22.43 3.49
C MET A 396 -9.37 21.98 3.85
N PRO A 397 -9.96 20.91 3.27
CA PRO A 397 -11.30 20.51 3.67
C PRO A 397 -11.38 20.04 5.13
N TYR A 398 -12.59 20.09 5.71
CA TYR A 398 -12.83 19.68 7.10
C TYR A 398 -11.98 20.45 8.12
N ASN A 399 -11.85 21.76 7.95
CA ASN A 399 -11.27 22.67 8.95
C ASN A 399 -12.39 23.52 9.60
N ARG A 400 -12.02 24.60 10.28
CA ARG A 400 -12.95 25.53 10.94
C ARG A 400 -12.89 26.92 10.31
N LEU A 401 -12.55 27.00 9.01
CA LEU A 401 -12.36 28.27 8.32
C LEU A 401 -13.67 29.05 8.30
N THR A 402 -13.66 30.27 8.82
CA THR A 402 -14.84 31.16 8.81
C THR A 402 -14.79 32.19 7.68
N THR A 403 -13.57 32.56 7.29
CA THR A 403 -13.27 33.49 6.21
C THR A 403 -12.15 32.93 5.34
N LEU A 404 -12.04 33.45 4.12
CA LEU A 404 -10.98 33.13 3.19
C LEU A 404 -10.31 34.43 2.72
N PRO A 405 -8.97 34.49 2.65
CA PRO A 405 -8.25 35.65 2.17
C PRO A 405 -8.44 35.82 0.66
N ASP A 406 -8.07 37.00 0.12
CA ASP A 406 -7.99 37.18 -1.32
C ASP A 406 -6.89 36.29 -1.93
N LEU A 407 -7.26 35.44 -2.88
CA LEU A 407 -6.34 34.55 -3.60
C LEU A 407 -5.64 35.24 -4.78
N ALA A 408 -5.78 36.56 -4.92
CA ALA A 408 -4.97 37.39 -5.83
C ALA A 408 -3.47 37.41 -5.44
N GLY A 409 -3.07 36.94 -4.26
CA GLY A 409 -1.65 36.68 -3.99
C GLY A 409 -1.15 35.38 -4.65
N CYS A 410 -2.01 34.36 -4.68
CA CYS A 410 -1.64 32.95 -4.87
C CYS A 410 -1.46 32.55 -6.35
N GLN A 411 -0.59 33.22 -7.11
CA GLN A 411 -0.55 33.15 -8.59
C GLN A 411 -0.40 31.73 -9.17
N SER A 412 0.34 30.86 -8.48
CA SER A 412 0.67 29.52 -8.96
C SER A 412 -0.40 28.46 -8.68
N LEU A 413 -1.36 28.79 -7.81
CA LEU A 413 -2.38 27.86 -7.34
C LEU A 413 -3.36 27.53 -8.47
N ARG A 414 -3.57 26.23 -8.69
CA ARG A 414 -4.50 25.66 -9.68
C ARG A 414 -5.72 25.05 -9.02
N THR A 415 -5.56 24.44 -7.85
CA THR A 415 -6.67 23.84 -7.12
C THR A 415 -6.60 24.22 -5.65
N ALA A 416 -7.74 24.65 -5.11
CA ALA A 416 -7.89 25.05 -3.72
C ALA A 416 -9.20 24.46 -3.17
N ASN A 417 -9.10 23.50 -2.29
CA ASN A 417 -10.26 22.83 -1.73
C ASN A 417 -10.50 23.27 -0.28
N PHE A 418 -11.63 23.91 -0.03
CA PHE A 418 -12.10 24.34 1.29
C PHE A 418 -13.41 23.65 1.67
N PHE A 419 -13.71 22.50 1.09
CA PHE A 419 -14.91 21.72 1.36
C PHE A 419 -15.15 21.46 2.85
N ASN A 420 -16.41 21.50 3.32
CA ASN A 420 -16.77 21.29 4.72
C ASN A 420 -15.96 22.16 5.70
N ASN A 421 -16.08 23.48 5.55
CA ASN A 421 -15.62 24.47 6.50
C ASN A 421 -16.82 25.29 7.03
N SER A 422 -16.57 26.44 7.67
CA SER A 422 -17.59 27.34 8.21
C SER A 422 -17.67 28.67 7.46
N VAL A 423 -17.31 28.69 6.17
CA VAL A 423 -17.27 29.91 5.34
C VAL A 423 -18.70 30.35 5.00
N ALA A 424 -19.19 31.38 5.68
CA ALA A 424 -20.57 31.86 5.50
C ALA A 424 -20.71 32.89 4.37
N ALA A 425 -19.67 33.66 4.09
CA ALA A 425 -19.65 34.73 3.10
C ALA A 425 -18.27 34.79 2.41
N PRO A 426 -18.07 34.09 1.28
CA PRO A 426 -16.87 34.29 0.47
C PRO A 426 -16.84 35.73 -0.06
N SER A 427 -15.67 36.37 -0.04
CA SER A 427 -15.54 37.75 -0.52
C SER A 427 -15.64 37.83 -2.04
N GLU A 428 -16.15 38.95 -2.55
CA GLU A 428 -16.18 39.22 -4.00
C GLU A 428 -14.77 39.21 -4.61
N ALA A 429 -13.80 39.79 -3.89
CA ALA A 429 -12.41 39.80 -4.30
C ALA A 429 -11.84 38.39 -4.50
N LEU A 430 -12.09 37.48 -3.55
CA LEU A 430 -11.65 36.08 -3.60
C LEU A 430 -12.11 35.38 -4.88
N VAL A 431 -13.40 35.47 -5.19
CA VAL A 431 -13.98 34.73 -6.33
C VAL A 431 -13.59 35.38 -7.65
N ARG A 432 -13.57 36.71 -7.73
CA ARG A 432 -13.02 37.42 -8.90
C ARG A 432 -11.57 37.00 -9.15
N ALA A 433 -10.75 36.95 -8.10
CA ALA A 433 -9.36 36.52 -8.20
C ALA A 433 -9.24 35.04 -8.58
N ALA A 434 -10.11 34.17 -8.10
CA ALA A 434 -10.17 32.77 -8.49
C ALA A 434 -10.49 32.62 -10.00
N LEU A 435 -11.51 33.32 -10.48
CA LEU A 435 -11.97 33.22 -11.88
C LEU A 435 -11.05 33.92 -12.88
N ALA A 436 -10.38 35.00 -12.48
CA ALA A 436 -9.52 35.81 -13.35
C ALA A 436 -8.16 35.18 -13.69
N ARG A 437 -7.73 34.14 -12.95
CA ARG A 437 -6.34 33.66 -13.00
C ARG A 437 -6.27 32.17 -13.34
N GLY A 438 -6.10 31.85 -14.63
CA GLY A 438 -5.80 30.48 -15.11
C GLY A 438 -6.83 29.41 -14.71
N PRO A 439 -6.53 28.10 -14.87
CA PRO A 439 -7.39 27.02 -14.41
C PRO A 439 -7.30 26.91 -12.88
N ARG A 440 -8.11 27.72 -12.18
CA ARG A 440 -8.27 27.71 -10.73
C ARG A 440 -9.59 27.03 -10.38
N ASP A 441 -9.51 25.88 -9.74
CA ASP A 441 -10.67 25.17 -9.19
C ASP A 441 -10.74 25.43 -7.68
N VAL A 442 -11.77 26.17 -7.25
CA VAL A 442 -12.03 26.47 -5.84
C VAL A 442 -13.29 25.74 -5.37
N GLY A 443 -13.09 24.78 -4.46
CA GLY A 443 -14.19 24.06 -3.83
C GLY A 443 -14.61 24.69 -2.51
N LEU A 444 -15.87 25.13 -2.41
CA LEU A 444 -16.51 25.66 -1.20
C LEU A 444 -17.72 24.82 -0.77
N GLU A 445 -17.93 23.65 -1.38
CA GLU A 445 -19.08 22.79 -1.07
C GLU A 445 -19.09 22.41 0.42
N GLY A 446 -20.28 22.16 0.99
CA GLY A 446 -20.42 21.84 2.42
C GLY A 446 -20.12 23.00 3.40
N ASN A 447 -19.88 24.22 2.91
CA ASN A 447 -19.82 25.42 3.73
C ASN A 447 -21.20 26.07 3.88
N PRO A 448 -21.45 26.82 4.97
CA PRO A 448 -22.73 27.48 5.19
C PRO A 448 -22.92 28.78 4.40
N VAL A 449 -22.66 28.76 3.09
CA VAL A 449 -22.64 29.96 2.23
C VAL A 449 -24.04 30.57 2.14
N ARG A 450 -24.17 31.85 2.51
CA ARG A 450 -25.46 32.58 2.44
C ARG A 450 -25.75 33.00 1.00
N ALA A 451 -26.95 32.75 0.50
CA ALA A 451 -27.39 33.19 -0.84
C ALA A 451 -27.20 34.70 -1.08
N SER A 452 -27.43 35.53 -0.05
CA SER A 452 -27.23 36.98 -0.14
C SER A 452 -25.78 37.38 -0.45
N SER A 453 -24.80 36.58 -0.01
CA SER A 453 -23.37 36.81 -0.26
C SER A 453 -22.93 36.48 -1.68
N LEU A 454 -23.78 35.83 -2.49
CA LEU A 454 -23.48 35.42 -3.86
C LEU A 454 -24.13 36.34 -4.91
N ARG A 455 -24.87 37.38 -4.48
CA ARG A 455 -25.63 38.27 -5.38
C ARG A 455 -24.80 39.00 -6.42
N TRP A 456 -23.51 39.26 -6.14
CA TRP A 456 -22.59 39.93 -7.05
C TRP A 456 -21.96 38.97 -8.07
N VAL A 457 -21.87 37.66 -7.76
CA VAL A 457 -21.25 36.64 -8.63
C VAL A 457 -21.92 36.62 -10.00
N LEU A 458 -23.24 36.85 -10.02
CA LEU A 458 -24.06 36.81 -11.24
C LEU A 458 -24.16 38.15 -11.99
N ARG A 459 -23.70 39.25 -11.39
CA ARG A 459 -23.65 40.56 -12.07
C ARG A 459 -22.35 40.77 -12.84
N ALA A 460 -21.38 39.87 -12.66
CA ALA A 460 -20.12 39.90 -13.38
C ALA A 460 -20.32 39.30 -14.78
N GLY A 461 -20.14 40.10 -15.84
CA GLY A 461 -20.06 39.56 -17.19
C GLY A 461 -18.86 38.61 -17.34
N GLY A 462 -18.98 37.59 -18.21
CA GLY A 462 -17.88 36.67 -18.54
C GLY A 462 -17.80 35.38 -17.74
N VAL A 463 -18.85 35.04 -16.97
CA VAL A 463 -18.96 33.79 -16.22
C VAL A 463 -20.25 33.04 -16.57
N GLU A 464 -20.24 31.73 -16.46
CA GLU A 464 -21.37 30.82 -16.66
C GLU A 464 -21.72 30.13 -15.35
N ALA A 465 -23.00 30.21 -14.96
CA ALA A 465 -23.51 29.46 -13.82
C ALA A 465 -23.93 28.05 -14.26
N PHE A 466 -23.69 27.05 -13.42
CA PHE A 466 -24.09 25.66 -13.66
C PHE A 466 -24.56 25.01 -12.35
N ALA A 467 -25.47 24.03 -12.46
CA ALA A 467 -25.97 23.27 -11.31
C ALA A 467 -25.11 22.02 -11.08
N LEU A 468 -24.87 21.67 -9.81
CA LEU A 468 -24.20 20.43 -9.39
C LEU A 468 -25.20 19.43 -8.80
N ASP A 469 -26.13 19.90 -7.97
CA ASP A 469 -27.30 19.17 -7.46
C ASP A 469 -28.42 20.16 -7.06
N CYS A 470 -29.47 19.72 -6.36
CA CYS A 470 -30.62 20.56 -5.97
C CYS A 470 -30.29 21.78 -5.07
N ALA A 471 -29.12 21.84 -4.43
CA ALA A 471 -28.71 22.92 -3.52
C ALA A 471 -27.28 23.44 -3.76
N CYS A 472 -26.52 22.78 -4.64
CA CYS A 472 -25.16 23.12 -5.02
C CYS A 472 -25.09 23.64 -6.45
N GLY A 473 -24.28 24.68 -6.66
CA GLY A 473 -24.02 25.25 -7.96
C GLY A 473 -22.57 25.67 -8.09
N GLY A 474 -22.19 26.11 -9.28
CA GLY A 474 -20.88 26.65 -9.51
C GLY A 474 -20.90 27.73 -10.56
N VAL A 475 -19.81 28.49 -10.59
CA VAL A 475 -19.58 29.51 -11.58
C VAL A 475 -18.26 29.23 -12.27
N ARG A 476 -18.29 29.20 -13.59
CA ARG A 476 -17.12 28.96 -14.45
C ARG A 476 -16.80 30.22 -15.25
N SER A 477 -15.52 30.57 -15.35
CA SER A 477 -15.08 31.63 -16.25
C SER A 477 -15.13 31.17 -17.70
N ARG A 478 -15.77 31.94 -18.59
CA ARG A 478 -15.78 31.66 -20.05
C ARG A 478 -14.40 31.77 -20.69
N SER A 479 -13.52 32.59 -20.11
CA SER A 479 -12.20 32.89 -20.68
C SER A 479 -11.10 31.96 -20.19
N SER A 480 -11.11 31.59 -18.91
CA SER A 480 -10.03 30.82 -18.28
C SER A 480 -10.39 29.35 -18.00
N GLY A 481 -11.68 28.98 -18.06
CA GLY A 481 -12.16 27.65 -17.66
C GLY A 481 -12.11 27.39 -16.15
N ALA A 482 -11.65 28.34 -15.34
CA ALA A 482 -11.64 28.28 -13.88
C ALA A 482 -13.04 28.06 -13.31
N GLU A 483 -13.16 27.27 -12.24
CA GLU A 483 -14.42 27.00 -11.57
C GLU A 483 -14.39 27.35 -10.10
N VAL A 484 -15.48 27.94 -9.62
CA VAL A 484 -15.77 28.05 -8.19
C VAL A 484 -17.06 27.30 -7.92
N ARG A 485 -16.97 26.27 -7.09
CA ARG A 485 -18.12 25.40 -6.72
C ARG A 485 -18.53 25.67 -5.29
N PHE A 486 -19.83 25.75 -5.03
CA PHE A 486 -20.36 26.07 -3.71
C PHE A 486 -21.75 25.47 -3.50
N CYS A 487 -22.13 25.27 -2.25
CA CYS A 487 -23.47 24.86 -1.86
C CYS A 487 -24.08 25.90 -0.93
N VAL A 488 -25.37 26.17 -1.08
CA VAL A 488 -26.11 27.06 -0.19
C VAL A 488 -26.83 26.22 0.86
N VAL A 489 -26.84 26.68 2.12
CA VAL A 489 -27.65 26.05 3.19
C VAL A 489 -29.12 26.33 2.91
N ALA A 490 -29.75 25.46 2.14
CA ALA A 490 -31.20 25.38 2.03
C ALA A 490 -31.58 23.90 2.15
N PRO A 491 -32.61 23.53 2.94
CA PRO A 491 -33.09 22.17 2.95
C PRO A 491 -33.54 21.78 1.54
N CYS A 492 -33.18 20.57 1.09
CA CYS A 492 -33.68 20.00 -0.15
C CYS A 492 -35.20 19.82 -0.06
N GLY A 493 -35.95 20.82 -0.52
CA GLY A 493 -37.40 20.89 -0.59
C GLY A 493 -37.85 21.51 -1.94
N PRO A 494 -39.08 22.07 -2.08
CA PRO A 494 -39.53 22.71 -3.32
C PRO A 494 -38.50 23.78 -3.78
N PRO A 495 -38.45 24.14 -5.09
CA PRO A 495 -37.26 24.70 -5.74
C PRO A 495 -36.59 25.71 -4.83
N SER A 496 -35.38 25.35 -4.39
CA SER A 496 -34.66 26.17 -3.43
C SER A 496 -34.59 27.59 -3.99
N PRO A 497 -34.63 28.64 -3.14
CA PRO A 497 -34.47 30.01 -3.59
C PRO A 497 -33.22 30.18 -4.47
N PHE A 498 -32.23 29.30 -4.30
CA PHE A 498 -31.02 29.21 -5.08
C PHE A 498 -31.24 28.63 -6.49
N VAL A 499 -32.01 27.54 -6.65
CA VAL A 499 -32.36 26.97 -7.96
C VAL A 499 -33.23 27.94 -8.76
N SER A 500 -34.27 28.50 -8.13
CA SER A 500 -35.11 29.52 -8.77
C SER A 500 -34.30 30.78 -9.14
N TRP A 501 -33.31 31.14 -8.31
CA TRP A 501 -32.38 32.24 -8.59
C TRP A 501 -31.42 31.91 -9.75
N MET A 502 -30.89 30.69 -9.84
CA MET A 502 -30.06 30.26 -10.97
C MET A 502 -30.85 30.17 -12.28
N GLU A 503 -32.07 29.63 -12.24
CA GLU A 503 -32.97 29.55 -13.40
C GLU A 503 -33.40 30.93 -13.89
N ALA A 504 -33.73 31.86 -12.98
CA ALA A 504 -34.01 33.25 -13.32
C ALA A 504 -32.81 33.96 -13.98
N VAL A 505 -31.59 33.52 -13.68
CA VAL A 505 -30.36 34.07 -14.28
C VAL A 505 -30.02 33.41 -15.61
N ALA A 506 -30.26 32.10 -15.76
CA ALA A 506 -30.16 31.42 -17.05
C ALA A 506 -31.12 32.02 -18.09
N ALA A 507 -32.25 32.59 -17.65
CA ALA A 507 -33.21 33.29 -18.50
C ALA A 507 -32.87 34.77 -18.80
N ALA A 508 -31.88 35.36 -18.12
CA ALA A 508 -31.52 36.78 -18.21
C ALA A 508 -30.21 37.08 -18.99
N ASN A 509 -29.46 36.03 -19.36
CA ASN A 509 -28.32 36.06 -20.29
C ASN A 509 -28.73 35.43 -21.62
#